data_AF-A0A454CZL7-F1
#
_entry.id   AF-A0A454CZL7-F1
#
_cell.length_a   1.000
_cell.length_b   1.000
_cell.length_c   1.000
_cell.angle_alpha   90.00
_cell.angle_beta   90.00
_cell.angle_gamma   90.00
#
_symmetry.space_group_name_H-M   'P 1'
#
loop_
_entity.id
_entity.type
_entity.pdbx_description
1 polymer ?
#
loop_
_entity_poly.entity_id
_entity_poly.type
_entity_poly.pdbx_seq_one_letter_code
_entity_poly.pdbx_strand_id
1 'polypeptide(L)' 'IERFQSLTNDSKVLSLSFWRDEEAIQEWRNLESHRFAQLKGRSGVFESYRLRVAGVIRDYGMDIRSEAPKDSIDAHG' A
#
# COMPACT_ATOMS: atom_id res chain seq x y z
N ILE A 1 -5.09 -1.93 -6.67
CA ILE A 1 -3.75 -2.43 -6.26
C ILE A 1 -2.74 -1.89 -7.25
N GLU A 2 -1.80 -1.10 -6.78
CA GLU A 2 -0.66 -0.62 -7.54
C GLU A 2 0.58 -1.44 -7.22
N ARG A 3 1.53 -1.53 -8.16
CA ARG A 3 2.77 -2.29 -7.97
C ARG A 3 3.97 -1.45 -8.40
N PHE A 4 4.97 -1.43 -7.54
CA PHE A 4 6.21 -0.71 -7.75
C PHE A 4 7.39 -1.66 -7.60
N GLN A 5 8.33 -1.61 -8.55
CA GLN A 5 9.59 -2.33 -8.45
C GLN A 5 10.58 -1.51 -7.63
N SER A 6 11.34 -2.15 -6.73
CA SER A 6 12.41 -1.47 -6.01
C SER A 6 13.52 -1.03 -6.97
N LEU A 7 13.92 0.25 -6.88
CA LEU A 7 14.99 0.83 -7.70
C LEU A 7 16.38 0.24 -7.40
N THR A 8 16.58 -0.33 -6.20
CA THR A 8 17.85 -0.92 -5.76
C THR A 8 17.83 -2.45 -5.75
N ASN A 9 16.69 -3.07 -6.05
CA ASN A 9 16.53 -4.53 -6.08
C ASN A 9 15.39 -4.90 -7.04
N ASP A 10 15.75 -5.31 -8.25
CA ASP A 10 14.84 -5.67 -9.33
C ASP A 10 13.98 -6.93 -9.06
N SER A 11 14.30 -7.68 -8.01
CA SER A 11 13.57 -8.86 -7.58
C SER A 11 12.54 -8.55 -6.48
N LYS A 12 12.54 -7.31 -5.96
CA LYS A 12 11.67 -6.87 -4.86
C LYS A 12 10.56 -5.93 -5.32
N VAL A 13 9.32 -6.41 -5.23
CA VAL A 13 8.11 -5.64 -5.56
C VAL A 13 7.37 -5.17 -4.30
N LEU A 14 6.84 -3.94 -4.33
CA LEU A 14 5.84 -3.45 -3.39
C LEU A 14 4.46 -3.48 -4.07
N SER A 15 3.51 -4.20 -3.47
CA SER A 15 2.09 -4.03 -3.81
C SER A 15 1.45 -3.07 -2.81
N LEU A 16 0.93 -1.94 -3.30
CA LEU A 16 0.28 -0.90 -2.51
C LEU A 16 -1.22 -0.90 -2.81
N SER A 17 -2.03 -0.89 -1.75
CA SER A 17 -3.49 -0.83 -1.85
C SER A 17 -4.02 0.09 -0.78
N PHE A 18 -4.86 1.03 -1.19
CA PHE A 18 -5.64 1.85 -0.27
C PHE A 18 -7.00 1.21 -0.04
N TRP A 19 -7.45 1.30 1.20
CA TRP A 19 -8.73 0.79 1.66
C TRP A 19 -9.43 1.90 2.42
N ARG A 20 -10.76 1.92 2.31
CA ARG A 20 -11.60 2.86 3.06
C ARG A 20 -11.44 2.69 4.56
N ASP A 21 -11.42 1.45 5.02
CA ASP A 21 -11.34 1.06 6.43
C ASP A 21 -10.84 -0.39 6.57
N GLU A 22 -10.69 -0.84 7.81
CA GLU A 22 -10.26 -2.21 8.13
C GLU A 22 -11.30 -3.27 7.76
N GLU A 23 -12.59 -2.93 7.82
CA GLU A 23 -13.68 -3.85 7.44
C GLU A 23 -13.58 -4.23 5.96
N ALA A 24 -13.38 -3.26 5.07
CA ALA A 24 -13.15 -3.50 3.65
C ALA A 24 -11.90 -4.39 3.40
N ILE A 25 -10.86 -4.27 4.24
CA ILE A 25 -9.69 -5.17 4.17
C ILE A 25 -10.10 -6.60 4.53
N GLN A 26 -10.89 -6.78 5.59
CA GLN A 26 -11.33 -8.10 6.05
C GLN A 26 -12.20 -8.80 4.98
N GLU A 27 -13.17 -8.09 4.42
CA GLU A 27 -14.01 -8.60 3.33
C GLU A 27 -13.17 -9.04 2.14
N TRP A 28 -12.28 -8.17 1.65
CA TRP A 28 -11.44 -8.49 0.50
C TRP A 28 -10.52 -9.68 0.75
N ARG A 29 -9.93 -9.80 1.94
CA ARG A 29 -9.06 -10.93 2.32
C ARG A 29 -9.79 -12.27 2.30
N ASN A 30 -11.11 -12.26 2.46
CA ASN A 30 -11.93 -13.45 2.50
C ASN A 30 -12.48 -13.87 1.13
N LEU A 31 -12.32 -13.05 0.09
CA LEU A 31 -12.68 -13.44 -1.28
C LEU A 31 -11.86 -14.66 -1.73
N GLU A 32 -12.52 -15.63 -2.36
CA GLU A 32 -11.87 -16.86 -2.85
C GLU A 32 -10.74 -16.56 -3.84
N SER A 33 -10.95 -15.59 -4.72
CA SER A 33 -9.93 -15.13 -5.68
C SER A 33 -8.67 -14.64 -4.96
N HIS A 34 -8.83 -13.95 -3.83
CA HIS A 34 -7.71 -13.50 -3.02
C HIS A 34 -7.01 -14.68 -2.33
N ARG A 35 -7.77 -15.60 -1.73
CA ARG A 35 -7.24 -16.84 -1.11
C ARG A 35 -6.44 -17.67 -2.12
N PHE A 36 -6.95 -17.81 -3.35
CA PHE A 36 -6.27 -18.52 -4.43
C PHE A 36 -4.97 -17.84 -4.86
N ALA A 37 -4.98 -16.50 -5.02
CA ALA A 37 -3.78 -15.74 -5.30
C ALA A 37 -2.74 -15.87 -4.17
N GLN A 38 -3.19 -15.88 -2.91
CA GLN A 38 -2.32 -16.06 -1.75
C GLN A 38 -1.70 -17.46 -1.71
N LEU A 39 -2.47 -18.50 -2.05
CA LEU A 39 -1.96 -19.87 -2.18
C LEU A 39 -0.81 -19.90 -3.21
N LYS A 40 -1.05 -19.42 -4.44
CA LYS A 40 0.01 -19.35 -5.47
C LYS A 40 1.22 -18.54 -5.02
N GLY A 41 0.99 -17.41 -4.36
CA GLY A 41 2.02 -16.57 -3.75
C GLY A 41 2.95 -17.37 -2.83
N ARG A 42 2.36 -18.12 -1.89
CA ARG A 42 3.07 -18.96 -0.91
C ARG A 42 3.71 -20.21 -1.52
N SER A 43 3.17 -20.74 -2.61
CA SER A 43 3.63 -21.99 -3.24
C SER A 43 4.87 -21.84 -4.12
N GLY A 44 5.43 -20.64 -4.26
CA GLY A 44 6.70 -20.46 -4.98
C GLY A 44 6.81 -19.23 -5.87
N VAL A 45 5.79 -18.36 -5.92
CA VAL A 45 5.91 -17.08 -6.64
C VAL A 45 6.81 -16.09 -5.88
N PHE A 46 6.79 -16.13 -4.54
CA PHE A 46 7.67 -15.31 -3.71
C PHE A 46 8.60 -16.19 -2.89
N GLU A 47 9.88 -15.85 -2.86
CA GLU A 47 10.84 -16.42 -1.90
C GLU A 47 10.42 -16.08 -0.45
N SER A 48 9.99 -14.83 -0.23
CA SER A 48 9.39 -14.39 1.03
C SER A 48 8.50 -13.16 0.79
N TYR A 49 7.58 -12.88 1.72
CA TYR A 49 6.80 -11.64 1.70
C TYR A 49 6.40 -11.20 3.12
N ARG A 50 6.04 -9.92 3.24
CA ARG A 50 5.51 -9.33 4.47
C ARG A 50 4.32 -8.44 4.16
N LEU A 51 3.33 -8.42 5.06
CA LEU A 51 2.20 -7.50 4.98
C LEU A 51 2.34 -6.45 6.09
N ARG A 52 2.00 -5.20 5.78
CA ARG A 52 1.87 -4.11 6.75
C ARG A 52 0.57 -3.39 6.47
N VAL A 53 -0.18 -3.10 7.54
CA VAL A 53 -1.41 -2.30 7.50
C VAL A 53 -1.16 -1.10 8.40
N ALA A 54 -1.43 0.08 7.89
CA ALA A 54 -1.20 1.35 8.59
C ALA A 54 -2.29 2.34 8.22
N GLY A 55 -2.64 3.23 9.16
CA GLY A 55 -3.52 4.36 8.91
C GLY A 55 -2.77 5.54 8.29
N VAL A 56 -3.46 6.28 7.44
CA VAL A 56 -2.95 7.54 6.89
C VAL A 56 -3.21 8.65 7.92
N ILE A 57 -2.15 9.30 8.40
CA ILE A 57 -2.25 10.39 9.38
C ILE A 57 -2.47 11.74 8.67
N ARG A 58 -1.88 11.90 7.48
CA ARG A 58 -2.02 13.06 6.59
C ARG A 58 -1.88 12.61 5.13
N ASP A 59 -2.68 13.18 4.24
CA ASP A 59 -2.63 13.04 2.79
C ASP A 59 -2.68 14.42 2.14
N TYR A 60 -1.56 14.82 1.52
CA TYR A 60 -1.45 16.09 0.83
C TYR A 60 -0.45 15.98 -0.31
N GLY A 61 -0.70 16.77 -1.36
CA GLY A 61 0.10 16.80 -2.57
C GLY A 61 0.67 18.17 -2.86
N MET A 62 1.14 18.35 -4.09
CA MET A 62 1.61 19.64 -4.60
C MET A 62 0.45 20.65 -4.60
N ASP A 63 -0.72 20.26 -5.11
CA ASP A 63 -1.86 21.16 -5.29
C ASP A 63 -2.85 21.14 -4.11
N ILE A 64 -3.10 19.97 -3.53
CA ILE A 64 -4.02 19.81 -2.38
C ILE A 64 -3.20 19.81 -1.10
N ARG A 65 -3.17 20.95 -0.40
CA ARG A 65 -2.31 21.18 0.76
C ARG A 65 -3.05 21.30 2.10
N SER A 66 -4.34 20.95 2.16
CA SER A 66 -5.18 21.12 3.36
C SER A 66 -4.65 20.39 4.60
N GLU A 67 -3.95 19.28 4.41
CA GLU A 67 -3.34 18.49 5.50
C GLU A 67 -1.82 18.71 5.63
N ALA A 68 -1.24 19.65 4.85
CA ALA A 68 0.18 19.92 4.88
C ALA A 68 0.62 20.48 6.24
N PRO A 69 1.76 20.04 6.80
CA PRO A 69 2.35 20.62 8.00
C PRO A 69 2.62 22.12 7.83
N LYS A 70 2.55 22.87 8.93
CA LYS A 70 2.72 24.34 8.91
C LYS A 70 4.06 24.76 8.32
N ASP A 71 5.14 24.11 8.71
CA ASP A 71 6.48 24.35 8.19
C ASP A 71 6.58 24.09 6.68
N SER A 72 5.86 23.08 6.16
CA SER A 72 5.78 22.81 4.72
C SER A 72 5.01 23.90 3.98
N ILE A 73 3.93 24.44 4.56
CA ILE A 73 3.17 25.55 3.99
C ILE A 73 4.04 26.82 3.97
N ASP A 74 4.71 27.13 5.08
CA ASP A 74 5.53 28.33 5.19
C ASP A 74 6.71 28.31 4.18
N ALA A 75 7.22 27.12 3.81
CA ALA A 75 8.32 26.95 2.87
C ALA A 75 7.90 26.82 1.38
N HIS A 76 6.73 26.26 1.10
CA HIS A 76 6.34 25.81 -0.25
C HIS A 76 4.89 26.11 -0.65
N GLY A 77 4.12 26.77 0.23
CA GLY A 77 2.72 27.12 0.01
C GLY A 77 2.52 28.34 -0.88
#